data_AF-T0JYB3-F1
#
_entry.id   AF-T0JYB3-F1
#
_cell.length_a   1.000
_cell.length_b   1.000
_cell.length_c   1.000
_cell.angle_alpha   90.00
_cell.angle_beta   90.00
_cell.angle_gamma   90.00
#
_symmetry.space_group_name_H-M   'P 1'
#
loop_
_entity.id
_entity.type
_entity.pdbx_description
1 polymer ?
#
loop_
_entity_poly.entity_id
_entity_poly.type
_entity_poly.pdbx_seq_one_letter_code
_entity_poly.pdbx_strand_id
1 'polypeptide(L)'
;MASVGSNDRAQAIVTVVITAITITPPQLLSFTMLSFGLEDQNDLGVAVGLAGTFRLFGGAVATAIYTAIYSSRLAEVLPGEMKSAIDASGVEFSESLLAGLVKAAGTNTAAAYSAVAGVTPRLTVLAIEATKQSYVAGFRLVYLVAIGFGVAATVASMCTVSTDRAKKNNERAIVLKNEVGKDENMSKVV
;
A
#
# COMPACT_ATOMS: atom_id res chain seq x y z
N MET A 1 -7.32 -0.49 10.40
CA MET A 1 -5.85 -0.68 10.38
C MET A 1 -5.09 0.22 11.37
N ALA A 2 -5.62 1.36 11.82
CA ALA A 2 -4.92 2.23 12.79
C ALA A 2 -5.01 1.78 14.28
N SER A 3 -5.91 0.85 14.62
CA SER A 3 -6.08 0.33 15.99
C SER A 3 -5.51 -1.08 16.19
N VAL A 4 -4.80 -1.63 15.20
CA VAL A 4 -4.29 -3.01 15.32
C VAL A 4 -3.06 -2.98 16.23
N GLY A 5 -3.23 -3.48 17.46
CA GLY A 5 -2.15 -3.67 18.41
C GLY A 5 -1.30 -4.91 18.07
N SER A 6 -0.13 -5.03 18.72
CA SER A 6 0.87 -6.09 18.46
C SER A 6 0.35 -7.53 18.62
N ASN A 7 -0.84 -7.72 19.21
CA ASN A 7 -1.43 -9.02 19.50
C ASN A 7 -2.60 -9.41 18.58
N ASP A 8 -3.15 -8.50 17.76
CA ASP A 8 -4.37 -8.77 17.00
C ASP A 8 -4.10 -9.07 15.52
N ARG A 9 -3.48 -10.24 15.27
CA ARG A 9 -3.14 -10.70 13.91
C ARG A 9 -4.38 -10.99 13.07
N ALA A 10 -5.48 -11.43 13.70
CA ALA A 10 -6.73 -11.74 13.01
C ALA A 10 -7.38 -10.47 12.45
N GLN A 11 -7.46 -9.38 13.23
CA GLN A 11 -7.94 -8.10 12.72
C GLN A 11 -7.06 -7.54 11.60
N ALA A 12 -5.73 -7.71 11.66
CA ALA A 12 -4.84 -7.30 10.57
C ALA A 12 -5.20 -7.99 9.26
N ILE A 13 -5.34 -9.32 9.29
CA ILE A 13 -5.64 -10.12 8.10
C ILE A 13 -7.01 -9.75 7.53
N VAL A 14 -8.04 -9.68 8.38
CA VAL A 14 -9.40 -9.36 7.95
C VAL A 14 -9.47 -7.96 7.32
N THR A 15 -8.81 -6.97 7.91
CA THR A 15 -8.82 -5.60 7.38
C THR A 15 -8.06 -5.48 6.05
N VAL A 16 -7.00 -6.26 5.84
CA VAL A 16 -6.29 -6.31 4.55
C VAL A 16 -7.17 -6.93 3.46
N VAL A 17 -7.88 -8.03 3.77
CA VAL A 17 -8.78 -8.70 2.80
C VAL A 17 -9.93 -7.78 2.40
N ILE A 18 -10.58 -7.11 3.35
CA ILE A 18 -11.65 -6.15 3.06
C ILE A 18 -11.12 -5.01 2.17
N THR A 19 -9.95 -4.47 2.51
CA THR A 19 -9.32 -3.39 1.73
C THR A 19 -9.03 -3.82 0.29
N ALA A 20 -8.55 -5.04 0.07
CA ALA A 20 -8.29 -5.57 -1.28
C ALA A 20 -9.57 -5.69 -2.13
N ILE A 21 -10.67 -6.13 -1.51
CA ILE A 21 -11.98 -6.24 -2.18
C ILE A 21 -12.53 -4.87 -2.56
N THR A 22 -12.33 -3.84 -1.73
CA THR A 22 -12.85 -2.49 -2.01
C THR A 22 -12.02 -1.72 -3.05
N ILE A 23 -10.70 -1.95 -3.15
CA ILE A 23 -9.82 -1.18 -4.06
C ILE A 23 -9.94 -1.63 -5.52
N THR A 24 -10.17 -2.93 -5.76
CA THR A 24 -10.12 -3.51 -7.11
C THR A 24 -11.26 -3.04 -8.03
N PRO A 25 -12.54 -2.96 -7.58
CA PRO A 25 -13.64 -2.55 -8.44
C PRO A 25 -13.54 -1.10 -8.95
N PRO A 26 -13.25 -0.07 -8.13
CA PRO A 26 -13.07 1.30 -8.61
C PRO A 26 -11.95 1.41 -9.64
N GLN A 27 -10.87 0.65 -9.46
CA GLN A 27 -9.77 0.64 -10.40
C GLN A 27 -10.21 0.12 -11.78
N LEU A 28 -10.94 -0.98 -11.84
CA LEU A 28 -11.46 -1.52 -13.09
C LEU A 28 -12.47 -0.57 -13.74
N LEU A 29 -13.33 0.07 -12.94
CA LEU A 29 -14.30 1.05 -13.43
C LEU A 29 -13.62 2.27 -14.08
N SER A 30 -12.53 2.78 -13.51
CA SER A 30 -11.80 3.90 -14.12
C SER A 30 -11.21 3.54 -15.48
N PHE A 31 -10.67 2.32 -15.63
CA PHE A 31 -10.15 1.86 -16.92
C PHE A 31 -11.27 1.67 -17.95
N THR A 32 -12.43 1.15 -17.56
CA THR A 32 -13.56 0.99 -18.50
C THR A 32 -14.18 2.33 -18.89
N MET A 33 -14.27 3.29 -17.97
CA MET A 33 -14.73 4.66 -18.28
C MET A 33 -13.83 5.36 -19.30
N LEU A 34 -12.51 5.21 -19.17
CA LEU A 34 -11.56 5.74 -20.15
C LEU A 34 -11.73 5.07 -21.51
N SER A 35 -11.88 3.75 -21.54
CA SER A 35 -12.07 3.00 -22.79
C SER A 35 -13.34 3.40 -23.55
N PHE A 36 -14.44 3.70 -22.84
CA PHE A 36 -15.70 4.15 -23.45
C PHE A 36 -15.76 5.66 -23.70
N GLY A 37 -14.89 6.45 -23.06
CA GLY A 37 -14.85 7.91 -23.18
C GLY A 37 -14.17 8.42 -24.44
N LEU A 38 -13.43 7.57 -25.16
CA LEU A 38 -12.66 7.95 -26.35
C LEU A 38 -13.56 8.29 -27.54
N GLU A 39 -13.11 9.21 -28.38
CA GLU A 39 -13.76 9.56 -29.66
C GLU A 39 -13.27 8.66 -30.79
N ASP A 40 -11.98 8.31 -30.79
CA ASP A 40 -11.38 7.30 -31.67
C ASP A 40 -10.88 6.11 -30.83
N GLN A 41 -11.38 4.92 -31.14
CA GLN A 41 -10.99 3.68 -30.46
C GLN A 41 -9.59 3.18 -30.90
N ASN A 42 -9.00 3.73 -31.97
CA ASN A 42 -7.61 3.45 -32.33
C ASN A 42 -6.62 3.95 -31.27
N ASP A 43 -6.99 5.00 -30.51
CA ASP A 43 -6.15 5.57 -29.45
C ASP A 43 -6.33 4.89 -28.09
N LEU A 44 -7.10 3.80 -28.03
CA LEU A 44 -7.36 3.05 -26.80
C LEU A 44 -6.05 2.61 -26.11
N GLY A 45 -5.06 2.15 -26.88
CA GLY A 45 -3.77 1.72 -26.35
C GLY A 45 -2.98 2.86 -25.70
N VAL A 46 -3.00 4.05 -26.32
CA VAL A 46 -2.29 5.24 -25.81
C VAL A 46 -2.99 5.78 -24.56
N ALA A 47 -4.31 5.89 -24.60
CA ALA A 47 -5.10 6.41 -23.49
C ALA A 47 -5.04 5.50 -22.25
N VAL A 48 -5.24 4.19 -22.42
CA VAL A 48 -5.16 3.21 -21.33
C VAL A 48 -3.73 3.06 -20.81
N GLY A 49 -2.74 3.07 -21.71
CA GLY A 49 -1.31 3.00 -21.34
C GLY A 49 -0.85 4.22 -20.54
N LEU A 50 -1.28 5.42 -20.94
CA LEU A 50 -0.98 6.65 -20.22
C LEU A 50 -1.63 6.65 -18.82
N ALA A 51 -2.90 6.24 -18.71
CA ALA A 51 -3.58 6.10 -17.44
C ALA A 51 -2.90 5.06 -16.52
N GLY A 52 -2.44 3.95 -17.08
CA GLY A 52 -1.63 2.96 -16.36
C GLY A 52 -0.31 3.53 -15.84
N THR A 53 0.34 4.39 -16.62
CA THR A 53 1.62 5.02 -16.25
C THR A 53 1.44 5.99 -15.08
N PHE A 54 0.43 6.87 -15.13
CA PHE A 54 0.12 7.78 -14.02
C PHE A 54 -0.23 7.02 -12.74
N ARG A 55 -0.94 5.88 -12.87
CA ARG A 55 -1.24 5.02 -11.72
C ARG A 55 0.04 4.43 -11.10
N LEU A 56 0.92 3.85 -11.91
CA LEU A 56 2.17 3.26 -11.43
C LEU A 56 3.07 4.32 -10.80
N PHE A 57 3.15 5.50 -11.43
CA PHE A 57 3.85 6.65 -10.90
C PHE A 57 3.31 7.09 -9.54
N GLY A 58 1.99 7.26 -9.41
CA GLY A 58 1.35 7.59 -8.13
C GLY A 58 1.62 6.56 -7.05
N GLY A 59 1.61 5.27 -7.41
CA GLY A 59 1.96 4.16 -6.50
C GLY A 59 3.42 4.23 -6.02
N ALA A 60 4.36 4.55 -6.91
CA ALA A 60 5.77 4.70 -6.57
C ALA A 60 6.00 5.89 -5.63
N VAL A 61 5.37 7.04 -5.92
CA VAL A 61 5.46 8.24 -5.06
C VAL A 61 4.87 7.97 -3.68
N ALA A 62 3.68 7.35 -3.60
CA ALA A 62 3.06 6.99 -2.33
C ALA A 62 3.94 6.03 -1.53
N THR A 63 4.53 5.02 -2.18
CA THR A 63 5.42 4.05 -1.52
C THR A 63 6.69 4.72 -0.98
N ALA A 64 7.28 5.66 -1.73
CA ALA A 64 8.44 6.43 -1.29
C ALA A 64 8.10 7.29 -0.07
N ILE A 65 6.97 8.00 -0.08
CA ILE A 65 6.49 8.82 1.04
C ILE A 65 6.28 7.95 2.28
N TYR A 66 5.55 6.83 2.15
CA TYR A 66 5.29 5.93 3.27
C TYR A 66 6.58 5.35 3.85
N THR A 67 7.52 4.96 2.99
CA THR A 67 8.83 4.43 3.43
C THR A 67 9.65 5.50 4.16
N ALA A 68 9.69 6.73 3.64
CA ALA A 68 10.44 7.82 4.25
C ALA A 68 9.88 8.20 5.64
N ILE A 69 8.55 8.32 5.75
CA ILE A 69 7.87 8.62 7.01
C ILE A 69 8.11 7.50 8.02
N TYR A 70 7.92 6.25 7.58
CA TYR A 70 8.12 5.08 8.42
C TYR A 70 9.56 4.99 8.95
N SER A 71 10.56 5.13 8.08
CA SER A 71 11.97 5.06 8.47
C SER A 71 12.35 6.18 9.44
N SER A 72 11.86 7.40 9.20
CA SER A 72 12.12 8.55 10.08
C SER A 72 11.48 8.34 11.46
N ARG A 73 10.24 7.87 11.50
CA ARG A 73 9.53 7.65 12.76
C ARG A 73 10.09 6.49 13.56
N LEU A 74 10.52 5.43 12.87
CA LEU A 74 11.16 4.29 13.51
C LEU A 74 12.48 4.71 14.15
N ALA A 75 13.30 5.52 13.48
CA ALA A 75 14.54 6.05 14.04
C ALA A 75 14.33 6.93 15.29
N GLU A 76 13.19 7.62 15.38
CA GLU A 76 12.83 8.47 16.52
C GLU A 76 12.28 7.69 17.72
N VAL A 77 11.41 6.71 17.48
CA VAL A 77 10.69 5.97 18.53
C VAL A 77 11.51 4.79 19.08
N LEU A 78 12.27 4.11 18.22
CA LEU A 78 13.02 2.90 18.58
C LEU A 78 14.00 3.10 19.76
N PRO A 79 14.77 4.20 19.85
CA PRO A 79 15.64 4.43 20.99
C PRO A 79 14.86 4.65 22.30
N GLY A 80 13.71 5.31 22.24
CA GLY A 80 12.86 5.58 23.42
C GLY A 80 12.23 4.32 24.00
N GLU A 81 11.67 3.47 23.14
CA GLU A 81 11.10 2.17 23.52
C GLU A 81 12.17 1.22 24.06
N MET A 82 13.38 1.26 23.48
CA MET A 82 14.53 0.49 23.98
C MET A 82 15.01 0.96 25.35
N LYS A 83 15.00 2.26 25.63
CA LYS A 83 15.31 2.77 26.98
C LYS A 83 14.31 2.24 28.01
N SER A 84 13.01 2.27 27.66
CA SER A 84 11.94 1.73 28.51
C SER A 84 12.11 0.23 28.78
N ALA A 85 12.50 -0.55 27.76
CA ALA A 85 12.79 -1.97 27.90
C ALA A 85 14.00 -2.27 28.81
N ILE A 86 15.06 -1.45 28.72
CA ILE A 86 16.25 -1.58 29.59
C ILE A 86 15.88 -1.28 31.05
N ASP A 87 15.15 -0.19 31.29
CA ASP A 87 14.72 0.21 32.63
C ASP A 87 13.80 -0.85 33.27
N ALA A 88 12.84 -1.37 32.49
CA ALA A 88 11.96 -2.46 32.93
C ALA A 88 12.68 -3.80 33.17
N SER A 89 13.84 -4.00 32.55
CA SER A 89 14.66 -5.20 32.75
C SER A 89 15.52 -5.14 34.02
N GLY A 90 15.75 -3.95 34.56
CA GLY A 90 16.57 -3.71 35.75
C GLY A 90 18.09 -3.85 35.52
N VAL A 91 18.55 -3.76 34.26
CA VAL A 91 19.97 -3.81 33.91
C VAL A 91 20.57 -2.40 33.94
N GLU A 92 21.82 -2.25 34.41
CA GLU A 92 22.49 -0.95 34.42
C GLU A 92 22.55 -0.33 33.03
N PHE A 93 22.11 0.91 32.94
CA PHE A 93 22.00 1.64 31.69
C PHE A 93 23.41 1.97 31.16
N SER A 94 23.75 1.46 29.98
CA SER A 94 24.98 1.82 29.28
C SER A 94 24.65 2.23 27.84
N GLU A 95 25.18 3.36 27.40
CA GLU A 95 24.98 3.87 26.03
C GLU A 95 25.46 2.87 24.96
N SER A 96 26.52 2.10 25.26
CA SER A 96 27.01 1.06 24.36
C SER A 96 26.04 -0.13 24.23
N LEU A 97 25.30 -0.44 25.30
CA LEU A 97 24.30 -1.49 25.33
C LEU A 97 23.03 -1.06 24.58
N LEU A 98 22.63 0.21 24.72
CA LEU A 98 21.54 0.80 23.93
C LEU A 98 21.88 0.83 22.43
N ALA A 99 23.08 1.29 22.06
CA ALA A 99 23.52 1.31 20.67
C ALA A 99 23.59 -0.10 20.07
N GLY A 100 24.05 -1.08 20.87
CA GLY A 100 24.05 -2.50 20.49
C GLY A 100 22.66 -3.07 20.30
N LEU A 101 21.71 -2.77 21.19
CA LEU A 101 20.32 -3.19 21.08
C LEU A 101 19.58 -2.53 19.91
N VAL A 102 19.81 -1.24 19.65
CA VAL A 102 19.24 -0.53 18.50
C VAL A 102 19.76 -1.12 17.19
N LYS A 103 21.06 -1.46 17.12
CA LYS A 103 21.65 -2.14 15.96
C LYS A 103 21.11 -3.55 15.79
N ALA A 104 20.94 -4.30 16.88
CA ALA A 104 20.33 -5.64 16.89
C ALA A 104 18.85 -5.60 16.50
N ALA A 105 18.12 -4.53 16.84
CA ALA A 105 16.72 -4.32 16.48
C ALA A 105 16.50 -4.06 14.99
N GLY A 106 17.51 -3.52 14.28
CA GLY A 106 17.50 -3.47 12.82
C GLY A 106 17.45 -4.86 12.18
N THR A 107 18.08 -5.86 12.80
CA THR A 107 18.10 -7.25 12.34
C THR A 107 16.96 -8.09 12.93
N ASN A 108 16.45 -7.70 14.11
CA ASN A 108 15.30 -8.28 14.81
C ASN A 108 15.37 -9.82 14.96
N THR A 109 16.57 -10.35 15.21
CA THR A 109 16.78 -11.79 15.44
C THR A 109 17.25 -12.04 16.86
N ALA A 110 16.78 -13.14 17.46
CA ALA A 110 17.23 -13.57 18.78
C ALA A 110 18.76 -13.73 18.86
N ALA A 111 19.40 -14.15 17.77
CA ALA A 111 20.86 -14.24 17.66
C ALA A 111 21.56 -12.87 17.70
N ALA A 112 20.98 -11.83 17.07
CA ALA A 112 21.54 -10.48 17.09
C ALA A 112 21.44 -9.85 18.49
N TYR A 113 20.37 -10.13 19.23
CA TYR A 113 20.23 -9.67 20.61
C TYR A 113 21.15 -10.45 21.58
N SER A 114 21.34 -11.75 21.39
CA SER A 114 22.28 -12.55 22.18
C SER A 114 23.76 -12.20 21.95
N ALA A 115 24.08 -11.52 20.83
CA ALA A 115 25.43 -11.05 20.53
C ALA A 115 25.79 -9.73 21.25
N VAL A 116 24.84 -9.08 21.91
CA VAL A 116 25.09 -7.82 22.65
C VAL A 116 25.67 -8.14 24.02
N ALA A 117 26.85 -7.59 24.32
CA ALA A 117 27.52 -7.78 25.60
C ALA A 117 26.67 -7.21 26.76
N GLY A 118 26.37 -8.04 27.76
CA GLY A 118 25.55 -7.66 28.92
C GLY A 118 24.05 -7.97 28.81
N VAL A 119 23.62 -8.66 27.75
CA VAL A 119 22.20 -9.04 27.58
C VAL A 119 21.79 -10.18 28.52
N THR A 120 20.71 -9.93 29.26
CA THR A 120 19.99 -10.97 30.00
C THR A 120 18.85 -11.54 29.15
N PRO A 121 18.44 -12.82 29.35
CA PRO A 121 17.30 -13.40 28.62
C PRO A 121 16.01 -12.59 28.76
N ARG A 122 15.84 -11.92 29.90
CA ARG A 122 14.71 -11.03 30.19
C ARG A 122 14.76 -9.75 29.34
N LEU A 123 15.93 -9.16 29.15
CA LEU A 123 16.13 -8.01 28.29
C LEU A 123 15.88 -8.34 26.81
N THR A 124 16.24 -9.54 26.36
CA THR A 124 15.97 -10.00 24.98
C THR A 124 14.46 -10.03 24.69
N VAL A 125 13.66 -10.57 25.62
CA VAL A 125 12.20 -10.65 25.47
C VAL A 125 11.57 -9.26 25.45
N LEU A 126 11.99 -8.38 26.36
CA LEU A 126 11.49 -6.99 26.43
C LEU A 126 11.94 -6.17 25.21
N ALA A 127 13.15 -6.37 24.70
CA ALA A 127 13.64 -5.70 23.50
C ALA A 127 12.86 -6.11 22.24
N ILE A 128 12.49 -7.38 22.12
CA ILE A 128 11.62 -7.87 21.03
C ILE A 128 10.23 -7.23 21.12
N GLU A 129 9.68 -7.09 22.34
CA GLU A 129 8.38 -6.45 22.56
C GLU A 129 8.41 -4.95 22.24
N ALA A 130 9.41 -4.23 22.76
CA ALA A 130 9.64 -2.81 22.48
C ALA A 130 9.85 -2.54 20.97
N THR A 131 10.54 -3.45 20.29
CA THR A 131 10.71 -3.38 18.84
C THR A 131 9.37 -3.52 18.13
N LYS A 132 8.51 -4.48 18.53
CA LYS A 132 7.15 -4.61 17.98
C LYS A 132 6.30 -3.36 18.23
N GLN A 133 6.38 -2.77 19.42
CA GLN A 133 5.65 -1.54 19.75
C GLN A 133 6.13 -0.36 18.89
N SER A 134 7.44 -0.25 18.67
CA SER A 134 8.02 0.75 17.76
C SER A 134 7.51 0.61 16.33
N TYR A 135 7.41 -0.63 15.82
CA TYR A 135 6.80 -0.90 14.51
C TYR A 135 5.33 -0.49 14.44
N VAL A 136 4.53 -0.82 15.47
CA VAL A 136 3.11 -0.42 15.55
C VAL A 136 2.96 1.10 15.51
N ALA A 137 3.80 1.83 16.26
CA ALA A 137 3.81 3.29 16.25
C ALA A 137 4.17 3.86 14.87
N GLY A 138 5.15 3.28 14.19
CA GLY A 138 5.53 3.66 12.83
C GLY A 138 4.40 3.45 11.82
N PHE A 139 3.76 2.26 11.83
CA PHE A 139 2.65 1.95 10.92
C PHE A 139 1.40 2.80 11.18
N ARG A 140 1.11 3.14 12.44
CA ARG A 140 -0.04 4.01 12.78
C ARG A 140 0.04 5.36 12.08
N LEU A 141 1.23 5.94 11.98
CA LEU A 141 1.46 7.22 11.30
C LEU A 141 1.27 7.08 9.79
N VAL A 142 1.81 6.01 9.19
CA VAL A 142 1.60 5.69 7.76
C VAL A 142 0.11 5.54 7.44
N TYR A 143 -0.66 4.88 8.30
CA TYR A 143 -2.11 4.75 8.11
C TYR A 143 -2.86 6.08 8.18
N LEU A 144 -2.45 7.02 9.05
CA LEU A 144 -3.04 8.36 9.10
C LEU A 144 -2.80 9.13 7.79
N VAL A 145 -1.58 9.02 7.24
CA VAL A 145 -1.24 9.64 5.96
C VAL A 145 -2.02 9.00 4.80
N ALA A 146 -2.16 7.67 4.82
CA ALA A 146 -2.95 6.95 3.83
C ALA A 146 -4.44 7.35 3.83
N ILE A 147 -5.02 7.64 5.01
CA ILE A 147 -6.37 8.20 5.10
C ILE A 147 -6.45 9.57 4.41
N GLY A 148 -5.44 10.43 4.58
CA GLY A 148 -5.36 11.72 3.90
C GLY A 148 -5.38 11.59 2.37
N PHE A 149 -4.57 10.70 1.81
CA PHE A 149 -4.60 10.39 0.38
C PHE A 149 -5.93 9.79 -0.07
N GLY A 150 -6.58 8.97 0.76
CA GLY A 150 -7.91 8.43 0.49
C GLY A 150 -9.01 9.49 0.40
N VAL A 151 -8.96 10.49 1.28
CA VAL A 151 -9.89 11.64 1.22
C VAL A 151 -9.64 12.46 -0.04
N ALA A 152 -8.38 12.77 -0.36
CA ALA A 152 -8.04 13.48 -1.59
C ALA A 152 -8.52 12.73 -2.85
N ALA A 153 -8.37 11.40 -2.88
CA ALA A 153 -8.87 10.56 -3.96
C ALA A 153 -10.40 10.57 -4.05
N THR A 154 -11.11 10.61 -2.92
CA THR A 154 -12.57 10.70 -2.88
C THR A 154 -13.05 12.04 -3.42
N VAL A 155 -12.38 13.14 -3.04
CA VAL A 155 -12.66 14.47 -3.58
C VAL A 155 -12.39 14.53 -5.08
N ALA A 156 -11.26 13.99 -5.55
CA ALA A 156 -10.96 13.89 -6.97
C ALA A 156 -12.01 13.08 -7.73
N SER A 157 -12.52 11.99 -7.14
CA SER A 157 -13.59 11.19 -7.74
C SER A 157 -14.91 11.93 -7.87
N MET A 158 -15.21 12.88 -6.98
CA MET A 158 -16.43 13.71 -7.10
C MET A 158 -16.33 14.73 -8.23
N CYS A 159 -15.12 15.15 -8.59
CA CYS A 159 -14.87 16.04 -9.71
C CYS A 159 -14.89 15.32 -11.08
N THR A 160 -14.97 13.99 -11.11
CA THR A 160 -15.03 13.22 -12.35
C THR A 160 -16.42 13.31 -12.96
N VAL A 161 -16.51 13.89 -14.16
CA VAL A 161 -17.75 13.99 -14.93
C VAL A 161 -18.17 12.61 -15.43
N SER A 162 -19.44 12.27 -15.30
CA SER A 162 -20.00 11.01 -15.80
C SER A 162 -19.84 10.89 -17.32
N THR A 163 -19.29 9.77 -17.80
CA THR A 163 -19.24 9.46 -19.23
C THR A 163 -20.66 9.44 -19.80
N ASP A 164 -20.87 10.21 -20.88
CA ASP A 164 -22.17 10.36 -21.53
C ASP A 164 -22.76 8.99 -21.92
N ARG A 165 -24.03 8.77 -21.61
CA ARG A 165 -24.76 7.52 -21.89
C ARG A 165 -24.83 7.25 -23.41
N ALA A 166 -24.67 8.26 -24.25
CA ALA A 166 -24.64 8.14 -25.70
C ALA A 166 -23.42 7.38 -26.26
N LYS A 167 -22.29 7.33 -25.53
CA LYS A 167 -21.10 6.56 -25.94
C LYS A 167 -21.16 5.06 -25.59
N LYS A 168 -22.27 4.57 -25.02
CA LYS A 168 -22.53 3.13 -24.82
C LYS A 168 -23.05 2.46 -26.10
N ASN A 169 -22.46 2.78 -27.26
CA ASN A 169 -22.74 2.08 -28.51
C ASN A 169 -21.79 0.90 -28.67
N ASN A 170 -22.23 -0.17 -29.32
CA ASN A 170 -21.44 -1.35 -29.65
C ASN A 170 -20.53 -1.10 -30.88
N GLU A 171 -20.16 0.16 -31.12
CA GLU A 171 -19.26 0.56 -32.20
C GLU A 171 -17.88 -0.02 -31.93
N ARG A 172 -17.36 -0.70 -32.95
CA ARG A 172 -16.07 -1.40 -32.93
C ARG A 172 -15.18 -0.70 -33.93
N ALA A 173 -14.07 -0.10 -33.51
CA ALA A 173 -13.10 0.47 -34.45
C ALA A 173 -12.41 -0.57 -35.32
N ILE A 174 -12.33 -1.84 -34.87
CA ILE A 174 -11.63 -2.89 -35.61
C ILE A 174 -12.53 -4.12 -35.72
N VAL A 175 -12.98 -4.38 -36.95
CA VAL A 175 -13.66 -5.62 -37.34
C VAL A 175 -12.60 -6.62 -37.80
N LEU A 176 -12.68 -7.86 -37.31
CA LEU A 176 -11.71 -8.89 -37.67
C LEU A 176 -11.82 -9.22 -39.17
N LYS A 177 -10.70 -9.41 -39.86
CA LYS A 177 -10.70 -9.80 -41.29
C LYS A 177 -11.55 -11.05 -41.60
N ASN A 178 -11.75 -11.94 -40.62
CA ASN A 178 -12.61 -13.12 -40.73
C ASN A 178 -14.12 -12.82 -40.63
N GLU A 179 -14.51 -11.61 -40.22
CA GLU A 179 -15.90 -11.16 -40.12
C GLU A 179 -16.32 -10.31 -41.34
N VAL A 180 -15.36 -9.70 -42.04
CA VAL A 180 -15.57 -8.84 -43.22
C VAL A 180 -16.34 -9.56 -44.36
N GLY A 181 -16.23 -10.88 -44.48
CA GLY A 181 -16.95 -11.66 -45.51
C GLY A 181 -18.26 -12.33 -45.05
N LYS A 182 -18.64 -12.20 -43.78
CA LYS A 182 -19.85 -12.86 -43.23
C LYS A 182 -21.07 -11.94 -43.29
N ASP A 183 -20.88 -10.63 -43.20
CA ASP A 183 -21.94 -9.64 -43.31
C ASP A 183 -22.41 -9.41 -44.76
N GLU A 184 -21.52 -9.53 -45.77
CA GLU A 184 -21.92 -9.47 -47.18
C GLU A 184 -22.81 -10.66 -47.61
N ASN A 185 -22.60 -11.84 -47.01
CA ASN A 185 -23.42 -13.02 -47.29
C ASN A 185 -24.78 -13.00 -46.57
N MET A 186 -24.93 -12.27 -45.46
CA MET A 186 -26.22 -12.09 -44.80
C MET A 186 -27.11 -11.03 -45.49
N SER A 187 -26.52 -10.10 -46.26
CA SER A 187 -27.26 -9.11 -47.05
C SER A 187 -27.81 -9.67 -48.37
N LYS A 188 -27.23 -10.76 -48.90
CA LYS A 188 -27.70 -11.43 -50.13
C LYS A 188 -28.76 -12.52 -49.90
N VAL A 189 -29.12 -12.78 -48.65
CA VAL A 189 -30.06 -13.86 -48.25
C VAL A 189 -31.38 -13.30 -47.68
N VAL A 190 -31.59 -11.98 -47.79
CA VAL A 190 -32.87 -11.31 -47.49
C VAL A 190 -33.49 -10.77 -48.76
#